data_AF-A0A9P8F149-F1
#
_entry.id   AF-A0A9P8F149-F1
#
_cell.length_a   1.000
_cell.length_b   1.000
_cell.length_c   1.000
_cell.angle_alpha   90.00
_cell.angle_beta   90.00
_cell.angle_gamma   90.00
#
_symmetry.space_group_name_H-M   'P 1'
#
loop_
_entity.id
_entity.type
_entity.pdbx_description
1 polymer ?
#
loop_
_entity_poly.entity_id
_entity_poly.type
_entity_poly.pdbx_seq_one_letter_code
_entity_poly.pdbx_strand_id
1 'polypeptide(L)'
;QDLQAQLAAAAQPLEYGATLETKIASYDSYCNLFHFILNSDGPVDLEVPNYYWAWEVIDEFIYQFNSFCAYRQKVALKQDNDEDAQILRENPNTWGCYSVLNVLYSLIQRSQIQEQLEARKRGEDPAAYAGEYGSRPLYQMLGYFSLIGLLRVHCLLGDFSMALKTLDNIELNKKSMFARVMAAQFSTYYYVGFSYMMMHRYTDAIRMFTHILIYISRTKNFQKNAQYDSIAKKSDQMYALVAICVALNPTRLDDTVHSALREKYGEQFARMQLGGPESLPIFEDLFRQACPRFISPTPPDFENPSVNVDPIEHHL
;
A
#
# COMPACT_ATOMS: atom_id res chain seq x y z
N GLN A 1 -19.85 4.52 25.68
CA GLN A 1 -18.81 5.33 25.01
C GLN A 1 -19.03 5.18 23.52
N ASP A 2 -19.01 6.29 22.79
CA ASP A 2 -19.64 6.43 21.48
C ASP A 2 -18.82 5.73 20.39
N LEU A 3 -19.13 4.45 20.15
CA LEU A 3 -18.43 3.59 19.21
C LEU A 3 -18.44 4.17 17.79
N GLN A 4 -19.50 4.90 17.43
CA GLN A 4 -19.64 5.59 16.16
C GLN A 4 -18.67 6.77 16.03
N ALA A 5 -18.38 7.47 17.13
CA ALA A 5 -17.33 8.49 17.17
C ALA A 5 -15.93 7.89 17.05
N GLN A 6 -15.69 6.70 17.61
CA GLN A 6 -14.42 5.98 17.44
C GLN A 6 -14.22 5.49 16.00
N LEU A 7 -15.27 4.99 15.34
CA LEU A 7 -15.23 4.62 13.93
C LEU A 7 -14.95 5.81 13.02
N ALA A 8 -15.56 6.97 13.31
CA ALA A 8 -15.32 8.20 12.58
C ALA A 8 -13.89 8.73 12.80
N ALA A 9 -13.37 8.67 14.02
CA ALA A 9 -12.01 9.08 14.35
C ALA A 9 -10.95 8.16 13.72
N ALA A 10 -11.20 6.85 13.67
CA ALA A 10 -10.28 5.87 13.07
C ALA A 10 -10.15 5.99 11.54
N ALA A 11 -11.07 6.67 10.86
CA ALA A 11 -10.97 6.96 9.44
C ALA A 11 -10.35 8.34 9.15
N GLN A 12 -10.12 9.17 10.17
CA GLN A 12 -9.51 10.48 9.98
C GLN A 12 -7.99 10.38 9.92
N PRO A 13 -7.35 11.02 8.92
CA PRO A 13 -5.91 11.03 8.83
C PRO A 13 -5.30 11.79 10.00
N LEU A 14 -4.23 11.24 10.57
CA LEU A 14 -3.48 11.93 11.62
C LEU A 14 -2.84 13.22 11.06
N GLU A 15 -2.93 14.33 11.79
CA GLU A 15 -2.34 15.60 11.36
C GLU A 15 -0.82 15.46 11.10
N TYR A 16 -0.35 16.13 10.04
CA TYR A 16 1.05 16.13 9.62
C TYR A 16 1.92 16.86 10.66
N GLY A 17 2.32 16.15 11.72
CA GLY A 17 3.05 16.70 12.86
C GLY A 17 2.70 16.10 14.22
N ALA A 18 1.80 15.11 14.28
CA ALA A 18 1.42 14.47 15.53
C ALA A 18 2.61 13.93 16.33
N THR A 19 2.59 14.16 17.64
CA THR A 19 3.64 13.74 18.59
C THR A 19 3.78 12.22 18.63
N LEU A 20 4.95 11.73 19.07
CA LEU A 20 5.22 10.29 19.20
C LEU A 20 4.15 9.60 20.06
N GLU A 21 3.76 10.22 21.18
CA GLU A 21 2.68 9.75 22.05
C GLU A 21 1.34 9.63 21.32
N THR A 22 1.00 10.60 20.46
CA THR A 22 -0.24 10.56 19.67
C THR A 22 -0.21 9.40 18.67
N LYS A 23 0.95 9.08 18.08
CA LYS A 23 1.11 7.93 17.17
C LYS A 23 0.99 6.59 17.90
N ILE A 24 1.44 6.51 19.15
CA ILE A 24 1.28 5.32 20.01
C ILE A 24 -0.20 5.17 20.43
N ALA A 25 -0.84 6.25 20.89
CA ALA A 25 -2.25 6.23 21.26
C ALA A 25 -3.18 5.89 20.08
N SER A 26 -2.83 6.33 18.87
CA SER A 26 -3.53 5.95 17.64
C SER A 26 -3.43 4.45 17.37
N TYR A 27 -2.23 3.85 17.54
CA TYR A 27 -2.04 2.41 17.41
C TYR A 27 -2.92 1.63 18.39
N ASP A 28 -2.96 2.03 19.66
CA ASP A 28 -3.81 1.39 20.67
C ASP A 28 -5.30 1.52 20.31
N SER A 29 -5.70 2.65 19.75
CA SER A 29 -7.07 2.88 19.28
C SER A 29 -7.44 1.93 18.13
N TYR A 30 -6.54 1.74 17.15
CA TYR A 30 -6.75 0.75 16.08
C TYR A 30 -6.75 -0.68 16.62
N CYS A 31 -5.84 -1.03 17.52
CA CYS A 31 -5.81 -2.35 18.15
C CYS A 31 -7.11 -2.65 18.89
N ASN A 32 -7.63 -1.68 19.65
CA ASN A 32 -8.92 -1.81 20.34
C ASN A 32 -10.08 -1.96 19.35
N LEU A 33 -10.09 -1.17 18.26
CA LEU A 33 -11.11 -1.26 17.23
C LEU A 33 -11.10 -2.63 16.53
N PHE A 34 -9.93 -3.09 16.07
CA PHE A 34 -9.82 -4.40 15.41
C PHE A 34 -10.08 -5.54 16.39
N HIS A 35 -9.64 -5.43 17.64
CA HIS A 35 -9.96 -6.41 18.68
C HIS A 35 -11.47 -6.50 18.92
N PHE A 36 -12.18 -5.38 18.92
CA PHE A 36 -13.63 -5.36 19.06
C PHE A 36 -14.36 -5.97 17.84
N ILE A 37 -13.91 -5.63 16.62
CA ILE A 37 -14.48 -6.17 15.37
C ILE A 37 -14.20 -7.67 15.24
N LEU A 38 -13.00 -8.11 15.64
CA LEU A 38 -12.61 -9.51 15.61
C LEU A 38 -13.24 -10.25 16.78
N ASN A 39 -12.86 -9.98 18.03
CA ASN A 39 -13.15 -10.86 19.18
C ASN A 39 -14.52 -10.68 19.85
N SER A 40 -15.50 -10.09 19.16
CA SER A 40 -16.88 -10.03 19.63
C SER A 40 -17.59 -11.38 19.53
N ASP A 41 -18.47 -11.69 20.50
CA ASP A 41 -19.24 -12.93 20.62
C ASP A 41 -20.23 -13.19 19.46
N GLY A 42 -20.32 -12.27 18.51
CA GLY A 42 -21.09 -12.39 17.29
C GLY A 42 -20.70 -11.30 16.29
N PRO A 43 -21.17 -11.37 15.03
CA PRO A 43 -20.87 -10.35 14.05
C PRO A 43 -21.44 -9.01 14.52
N VAL A 44 -20.59 -7.99 14.62
CA VAL A 44 -21.01 -6.69 15.13
C VAL A 44 -21.86 -6.00 14.08
N ASP A 45 -23.02 -5.49 14.52
CA ASP A 45 -23.87 -4.66 13.66
C ASP A 45 -23.42 -3.22 13.80
N LEU A 46 -22.50 -2.82 12.92
CA LEU A 46 -22.01 -1.45 12.85
C LEU A 46 -22.54 -0.83 11.57
N GLU A 47 -23.29 0.26 11.72
CA GLU A 47 -23.59 1.14 10.61
C GLU A 47 -22.29 1.86 10.21
N VAL A 48 -21.70 1.42 9.10
CA VAL A 48 -20.53 2.08 8.54
C VAL A 48 -20.88 3.51 8.11
N PRO A 49 -20.05 4.50 8.45
CA PRO A 49 -20.32 5.90 8.09
C PRO A 49 -20.42 6.11 6.57
N ASN A 50 -19.65 5.36 5.79
CA ASN A 50 -19.65 5.44 4.33
C ASN A 50 -19.18 4.10 3.71
N TYR A 51 -19.43 3.90 2.41
CA TYR A 51 -18.99 2.72 1.66
C TYR A 51 -17.45 2.59 1.57
N TYR A 52 -16.73 3.70 1.68
CA TYR A 52 -15.27 3.80 1.56
C TYR A 52 -14.54 3.57 2.89
N TRP A 53 -15.27 3.46 4.01
CA TRP A 53 -14.71 3.56 5.37
C TRP A 53 -13.73 2.42 5.64
N ALA A 54 -14.08 1.21 5.20
CA ALA A 54 -13.22 0.05 5.30
C ALA A 54 -11.89 0.22 4.53
N TRP A 55 -11.91 0.95 3.40
CA TRP A 55 -10.67 1.30 2.70
C TRP A 55 -9.89 2.37 3.45
N GLU A 56 -10.54 3.45 3.88
CA GLU A 56 -9.90 4.58 4.58
C GLU A 56 -9.20 4.12 5.85
N VAL A 57 -9.85 3.28 6.66
CA VAL A 57 -9.27 2.70 7.89
C VAL A 57 -8.05 1.84 7.60
N ILE A 58 -8.13 0.94 6.61
CA ILE A 58 -7.00 0.06 6.27
C ILE A 58 -5.84 0.85 5.65
N ASP A 59 -6.13 1.81 4.76
CA ASP A 59 -5.12 2.62 4.10
C ASP A 59 -4.40 3.55 5.09
N GLU A 60 -5.13 4.15 6.02
CA GLU A 60 -4.59 4.99 7.10
C GLU A 60 -3.80 4.15 8.11
N PHE A 61 -4.31 2.97 8.50
CA PHE A 61 -3.59 2.04 9.39
C PHE A 61 -2.21 1.66 8.79
N ILE A 62 -2.16 1.32 7.50
CA ILE A 62 -0.90 0.99 6.82
C ILE A 62 -0.04 2.24 6.60
N TYR A 63 -0.63 3.41 6.37
CA TYR A 63 0.09 4.66 6.25
C TYR A 63 0.80 5.04 7.57
N GLN A 64 0.10 4.94 8.70
CA GLN A 64 0.68 5.21 10.01
C GLN A 64 1.78 4.20 10.37
N PHE A 65 1.57 2.92 10.06
CA PHE A 65 2.64 1.91 10.15
C PHE A 65 3.88 2.31 9.35
N ASN A 66 3.74 2.67 8.07
CA ASN A 66 4.86 3.08 7.23
C ASN A 66 5.56 4.34 7.76
N SER A 67 4.78 5.35 8.13
CA SER A 67 5.28 6.61 8.68
C SER A 67 6.04 6.40 9.99
N PHE A 68 5.54 5.52 10.85
CA PHE A 68 6.18 5.18 12.12
C PHE A 68 7.48 4.41 11.90
N CYS A 69 7.51 3.40 11.02
CA CYS A 69 8.72 2.67 10.68
C CYS A 69 9.81 3.60 10.09
N ALA A 70 9.43 4.48 9.16
CA ALA A 70 10.36 5.44 8.56
C ALA A 70 10.89 6.44 9.59
N TYR A 71 10.03 6.94 10.49
CA TYR A 71 10.44 7.82 11.58
C TYR A 71 11.39 7.11 12.54
N ARG A 72 11.08 5.87 12.92
CA ARG A 72 11.90 5.05 13.80
C ARG A 72 13.30 4.80 13.22
N GLN A 73 13.39 4.49 11.93
CA GLN A 73 14.68 4.33 11.23
C GLN A 73 15.46 5.65 11.17
N LYS A 74 14.78 6.77 10.91
CA LYS A 74 15.40 8.10 10.90
C LYS A 74 15.96 8.48 12.27
N VAL A 75 15.25 8.18 13.36
CA VAL A 75 15.73 8.41 14.73
C VAL A 75 16.94 7.53 15.04
N ALA A 76 16.90 6.25 14.64
CA ALA A 76 18.02 5.33 14.83
C ALA A 76 19.30 5.77 14.07
N LEU A 77 19.16 6.33 12.87
CA LEU A 77 20.30 6.80 12.06
C LEU A 77 20.88 8.14 12.54
N LYS A 78 20.02 9.05 13.02
CA LYS A 78 20.47 10.41 13.38
C LYS A 78 20.95 10.55 14.82
N GLN A 79 20.52 9.68 15.74
CA GLN A 79 20.85 9.74 17.18
C GLN A 79 20.64 11.14 17.82
N ASP A 80 19.80 12.00 17.23
CA ASP A 80 19.70 13.44 17.58
C ASP A 80 18.62 13.70 18.65
N ASN A 81 17.68 12.76 18.85
CA ASN A 81 16.58 12.87 19.83
C ASN A 81 16.64 11.69 20.82
N ASP A 82 17.40 11.85 21.91
CA ASP A 82 17.55 10.82 22.96
C ASP A 82 16.22 10.50 23.67
N GLU A 83 15.33 11.48 23.85
CA GLU A 83 14.01 11.27 24.48
C GLU A 83 13.09 10.41 23.60
N ASP A 84 12.99 10.69 22.30
CA ASP A 84 12.21 9.89 21.36
C ASP A 84 12.81 8.48 21.20
N ALA A 85 14.14 8.36 21.20
CA ALA A 85 14.83 7.08 21.16
C ALA A 85 14.54 6.23 22.40
N GLN A 86 14.44 6.84 23.58
CA GLN A 86 14.08 6.14 24.82
C GLN A 86 12.62 5.66 24.78
N ILE A 87 11.67 6.49 24.36
CA ILE A 87 10.24 6.10 24.25
C ILE A 87 10.07 4.97 23.22
N LEU A 88 10.81 5.00 22.11
CA LEU A 88 10.81 3.93 21.10
C LEU A 88 11.43 2.62 21.61
N ARG A 89 12.41 2.69 22.53
CA ARG A 89 12.97 1.51 23.20
C ARG A 89 12.02 0.92 24.24
N GLU A 90 11.28 1.77 24.95
CA GLU A 90 10.28 1.35 25.94
C GLU A 90 9.05 0.69 25.28
N ASN A 91 8.76 1.04 24.02
CA ASN A 91 7.61 0.53 23.27
C ASN A 91 8.03 -0.19 21.95
N PRO A 92 8.76 -1.31 22.02
CA PRO A 92 9.28 -1.98 20.82
C PRO A 92 8.20 -2.67 19.98
N ASN A 93 7.03 -2.95 20.58
CA ASN A 93 5.92 -3.67 19.97
C ASN A 93 4.90 -2.76 19.26
N THR A 94 4.97 -1.44 19.49
CA THR A 94 4.07 -0.49 18.83
C THR A 94 4.38 -0.48 17.33
N TRP A 95 3.34 -0.63 16.51
CA TRP A 95 3.49 -0.76 15.06
C TRP A 95 4.45 -1.88 14.64
N GLY A 96 4.45 -3.02 15.34
CA GLY A 96 5.23 -4.19 14.95
C GLY A 96 4.74 -4.80 13.63
N CYS A 97 5.66 -5.22 12.75
CA CYS A 97 5.32 -5.88 11.49
C CYS A 97 4.42 -7.11 11.71
N TYR A 98 4.72 -7.91 12.75
CA TYR A 98 3.94 -9.10 13.09
C TYR A 98 2.51 -8.75 13.54
N SER A 99 2.32 -7.72 14.37
CA SER A 99 0.98 -7.36 14.84
C SER A 99 0.11 -6.81 13.71
N VAL A 100 0.68 -5.95 12.85
CA VAL A 100 0.00 -5.40 11.67
C VAL A 100 -0.40 -6.51 10.70
N LEU A 101 0.52 -7.43 10.38
CA LEU A 101 0.21 -8.59 9.54
C LEU A 101 -0.86 -9.49 10.18
N ASN A 102 -0.76 -9.76 11.48
CA ASN A 102 -1.71 -10.61 12.19
C ASN A 102 -3.13 -10.02 12.16
N VAL A 103 -3.28 -8.71 12.34
CA VAL A 103 -4.58 -8.02 12.21
C VAL A 103 -5.16 -8.22 10.81
N LEU A 104 -4.37 -7.97 9.76
CA LEU A 104 -4.82 -8.11 8.37
C LEU A 104 -5.19 -9.57 8.04
N TYR A 105 -4.37 -10.55 8.43
CA TYR A 105 -4.68 -11.97 8.23
C TYR A 105 -5.91 -12.41 9.02
N SER A 106 -6.09 -11.92 10.26
CA SER A 106 -7.26 -12.24 11.08
C SER A 106 -8.55 -11.70 10.45
N LEU A 107 -8.52 -10.49 9.89
CA LEU A 107 -9.67 -9.92 9.17
C LEU A 107 -10.02 -10.75 7.91
N ILE A 108 -9.01 -11.26 7.19
CA ILE A 108 -9.21 -12.11 6.01
C ILE A 108 -9.78 -13.48 6.39
N GLN A 109 -9.21 -14.12 7.41
CA GLN A 109 -9.67 -15.42 7.89
C GLN A 109 -11.11 -15.34 8.41
N ARG A 110 -11.42 -14.31 9.21
CA ARG A 110 -12.74 -14.15 9.80
C ARG A 110 -13.83 -13.75 8.80
N SER A 111 -13.45 -13.08 7.72
CA SER A 111 -14.36 -12.78 6.61
C SER A 111 -14.51 -13.92 5.60
N GLN A 112 -13.63 -14.94 5.65
CA GLN A 112 -13.51 -16.02 4.66
C GLN A 112 -13.48 -15.52 3.21
N ILE A 113 -12.96 -14.30 3.00
CA ILE A 113 -13.07 -13.62 1.70
C ILE A 113 -12.31 -14.36 0.59
N GLN A 114 -11.23 -15.08 0.92
CA GLN A 114 -10.48 -15.87 -0.05
C GLN A 114 -11.34 -16.99 -0.64
N GLU A 115 -12.05 -17.75 0.21
CA GLU A 115 -12.94 -18.83 -0.21
C GLU A 115 -14.13 -18.28 -1.01
N GLN A 116 -14.71 -17.15 -0.58
CA GLN A 116 -15.77 -16.46 -1.33
C GLN A 116 -15.31 -16.05 -2.74
N LEU A 117 -14.09 -15.54 -2.87
CA LEU A 117 -13.53 -15.13 -4.16
C LEU A 117 -13.21 -16.32 -5.06
N GLU A 118 -12.71 -17.42 -4.49
CA GLU A 118 -12.48 -18.68 -5.20
C GLU A 118 -13.79 -19.32 -5.69
N ALA A 119 -14.83 -19.33 -4.83
CA ALA A 119 -16.17 -19.78 -5.21
C ALA A 119 -16.71 -18.96 -6.39
N ARG A 120 -16.52 -17.63 -6.34
CA ARG A 120 -16.92 -16.72 -7.42
C ARG A 120 -16.21 -17.02 -8.74
N LYS A 121 -14.91 -17.37 -8.70
CA LYS A 121 -14.15 -17.80 -9.88
C LYS A 121 -14.64 -19.14 -10.45
N ARG A 122 -15.06 -20.05 -9.57
CA ARG A 122 -15.68 -21.33 -9.96
C ARG A 122 -17.12 -21.19 -10.46
N GLY A 123 -17.71 -20.00 -10.33
CA GLY A 123 -19.11 -19.73 -10.69
C GLY A 123 -20.12 -20.21 -9.64
N GLU A 124 -19.66 -20.51 -8.43
CA GLU A 124 -20.47 -20.93 -7.28
C GLU A 124 -20.98 -19.70 -6.50
N ASP A 125 -22.03 -19.89 -5.68
CA ASP A 125 -22.57 -18.81 -4.85
C ASP A 125 -21.61 -18.46 -3.70
N PRO A 126 -21.03 -17.25 -3.67
CA PRO A 126 -20.12 -16.84 -2.60
C PRO A 126 -20.78 -16.78 -1.24
N ALA A 127 -22.11 -16.61 -1.17
CA ALA A 127 -22.84 -16.52 0.08
C ALA A 127 -22.81 -17.83 0.89
N ALA A 128 -22.65 -18.98 0.23
CA ALA A 128 -22.56 -20.28 0.89
C ALA A 128 -21.25 -20.47 1.68
N TYR A 129 -20.19 -19.74 1.30
CA TYR A 129 -18.86 -19.81 1.91
C TYR A 129 -18.57 -18.63 2.85
N ALA A 130 -19.51 -17.70 2.96
CA ALA A 130 -19.32 -16.45 3.70
C ALA A 130 -19.44 -16.61 5.21
N GLY A 131 -20.06 -17.69 5.70
CA GLY A 131 -20.34 -17.89 7.12
C GLY A 131 -21.20 -16.77 7.74
N GLU A 132 -21.33 -16.76 9.07
CA GLU A 132 -22.12 -15.75 9.78
C GLU A 132 -21.50 -14.35 9.72
N TYR A 133 -20.16 -14.26 9.71
CA TYR A 133 -19.43 -12.98 9.68
C TYR A 133 -19.28 -12.42 8.27
N GLY A 134 -18.86 -13.22 7.28
CA GLY A 134 -18.64 -12.77 5.91
C GLY A 134 -19.91 -12.49 5.12
N SER A 135 -21.08 -12.95 5.60
CA SER A 135 -22.39 -12.55 5.05
C SER A 135 -22.67 -11.06 5.23
N ARG A 136 -22.01 -10.41 6.19
CA ARG A 136 -22.17 -8.98 6.46
C ARG A 136 -21.29 -8.14 5.53
N PRO A 137 -21.84 -7.09 4.90
CA PRO A 137 -21.10 -6.22 3.99
C PRO A 137 -19.83 -5.61 4.62
N LEU A 138 -19.86 -5.29 5.92
CA LEU A 138 -18.72 -4.73 6.64
C LEU A 138 -17.50 -5.67 6.63
N TYR A 139 -17.68 -6.92 7.07
CA TYR A 139 -16.60 -7.90 7.13
C TYR A 139 -16.14 -8.30 5.73
N GLN A 140 -17.06 -8.36 4.76
CA GLN A 140 -16.70 -8.61 3.36
C GLN A 140 -15.80 -7.50 2.81
N MET A 141 -16.15 -6.22 3.06
CA MET A 141 -15.34 -5.08 2.63
C MET A 141 -14.00 -5.01 3.37
N LEU A 142 -13.99 -5.15 4.70
CA LEU A 142 -12.76 -5.16 5.51
C LEU A 142 -11.82 -6.28 5.09
N GLY A 143 -12.33 -7.50 4.88
CA GLY A 143 -11.54 -8.62 4.36
C GLY A 143 -10.96 -8.34 2.99
N TYR A 144 -11.77 -7.82 2.07
CA TYR A 144 -11.33 -7.50 0.72
C TYR A 144 -10.27 -6.40 0.68
N PHE A 145 -10.46 -5.31 1.42
CA PHE A 145 -9.46 -4.24 1.52
C PHE A 145 -8.23 -4.67 2.31
N SER A 146 -8.36 -5.60 3.27
CA SER A 146 -7.21 -6.21 3.96
C SER A 146 -6.34 -7.04 3.02
N LEU A 147 -6.90 -7.70 1.99
CA LEU A 147 -6.09 -8.35 0.94
C LEU A 147 -5.24 -7.34 0.16
N ILE A 148 -5.82 -6.20 -0.22
CA ILE A 148 -5.10 -5.10 -0.88
C ILE A 148 -4.07 -4.47 0.08
N GLY A 149 -4.41 -4.38 1.36
CA GLY A 149 -3.51 -3.94 2.42
C GLY A 149 -2.31 -4.88 2.59
N LEU A 150 -2.53 -6.20 2.58
CA LEU A 150 -1.45 -7.20 2.64
C LEU A 150 -0.52 -7.10 1.44
N LEU A 151 -1.04 -6.91 0.22
CA LEU A 151 -0.21 -6.62 -0.95
C LEU A 151 0.72 -5.45 -0.66
N ARG A 152 0.18 -4.34 -0.15
CA ARG A 152 0.96 -3.13 0.17
C ARG A 152 2.02 -3.44 1.23
N VAL A 153 1.67 -4.11 2.32
CA VAL A 153 2.63 -4.45 3.39
C VAL A 153 3.74 -5.38 2.88
N HIS A 154 3.41 -6.44 2.14
CA HIS A 154 4.41 -7.35 1.56
C HIS A 154 5.34 -6.65 0.56
N CYS A 155 4.81 -5.73 -0.26
CA CYS A 155 5.63 -4.88 -1.13
C CYS A 155 6.59 -4.00 -0.32
N LEU A 156 6.14 -3.47 0.82
CA LEU A 156 6.96 -2.62 1.69
C LEU A 156 8.06 -3.42 2.40
N LEU A 157 7.81 -4.69 2.72
CA LEU A 157 8.78 -5.61 3.32
C LEU A 157 9.76 -6.24 2.30
N GLY A 158 9.51 -6.05 1.00
CA GLY A 158 10.35 -6.59 -0.08
C GLY A 158 10.00 -8.02 -0.53
N ASP A 159 8.94 -8.64 0.00
CA ASP A 159 8.47 -9.95 -0.48
C ASP A 159 7.42 -9.79 -1.60
N PHE A 160 7.92 -9.53 -2.80
CA PHE A 160 7.07 -9.35 -3.98
C PHE A 160 6.35 -10.63 -4.42
N SER A 161 6.87 -11.80 -4.06
CA SER A 161 6.29 -13.09 -4.42
C SER A 161 5.02 -13.37 -3.62
N MET A 162 5.06 -13.13 -2.31
CA MET A 162 3.88 -13.23 -1.44
C MET A 162 2.88 -12.12 -1.76
N ALA A 163 3.37 -10.91 -2.05
CA ALA A 163 2.52 -9.78 -2.42
C ALA A 163 1.62 -10.09 -3.64
N LEU A 164 2.14 -10.79 -4.65
CA LEU A 164 1.31 -11.21 -5.79
C LEU A 164 0.38 -12.38 -5.44
N LYS A 165 0.84 -13.36 -4.65
CA LYS A 165 0.01 -14.50 -4.24
C LYS A 165 -1.23 -14.08 -3.45
N THR A 166 -1.15 -13.04 -2.62
CA THR A 166 -2.32 -12.54 -1.88
C THR A 166 -3.41 -12.00 -2.81
N LEU A 167 -3.06 -11.63 -4.04
CA LEU A 167 -3.99 -11.18 -5.07
C LEU A 167 -4.39 -12.27 -6.07
N ASP A 168 -3.84 -13.48 -6.00
CA ASP A 168 -4.13 -14.53 -7.00
C ASP A 168 -5.64 -14.77 -7.11
N ASN A 169 -6.39 -14.67 -6.01
CA ASN A 169 -7.84 -14.87 -5.94
C ASN A 169 -8.67 -13.64 -6.33
N ILE A 170 -8.05 -12.48 -6.52
CA ILE A 170 -8.75 -11.26 -6.94
C ILE A 170 -8.67 -11.11 -8.46
N GLU A 171 -9.83 -11.09 -9.12
CA GLU A 171 -9.86 -10.67 -10.52
C GLU A 171 -9.59 -9.17 -10.61
N LEU A 172 -8.58 -8.76 -11.37
CA LEU A 172 -8.28 -7.35 -11.63
C LEU A 172 -9.15 -6.81 -12.78
N ASN A 173 -10.47 -6.91 -12.66
CA ASN A 173 -11.41 -6.51 -13.70
C ASN A 173 -12.31 -5.34 -13.25
N LYS A 174 -12.97 -4.65 -14.20
CA LYS A 174 -13.87 -3.51 -13.93
C LYS A 174 -15.07 -3.84 -13.02
N LYS A 175 -15.33 -5.12 -12.75
CA LYS A 175 -16.41 -5.61 -11.87
C LYS A 175 -15.97 -5.80 -10.41
N SER A 176 -14.70 -5.57 -10.09
CA SER A 176 -14.14 -5.81 -8.77
C SER A 176 -14.49 -4.69 -7.80
N MET A 177 -14.70 -5.02 -6.52
CA MET A 177 -15.20 -4.05 -5.51
C MET A 177 -14.28 -2.83 -5.35
N PHE A 178 -12.96 -2.99 -5.59
CA PHE A 178 -12.00 -1.87 -5.57
C PHE A 178 -12.18 -0.90 -6.75
N ALA A 179 -12.77 -1.31 -7.88
CA ALA A 179 -12.93 -0.45 -9.06
C ALA A 179 -13.91 0.71 -8.81
N ARG A 180 -14.71 0.64 -7.73
CA ARG A 180 -15.56 1.74 -7.27
C ARG A 180 -14.79 2.79 -6.46
N VAL A 181 -13.64 2.43 -5.90
CA VAL A 181 -12.80 3.32 -5.10
C VAL A 181 -11.55 3.67 -5.89
N MET A 182 -11.50 4.86 -6.49
CA MET A 182 -10.37 5.27 -7.34
C MET A 182 -9.02 5.17 -6.63
N ALA A 183 -8.95 5.53 -5.34
CA ALA A 183 -7.74 5.43 -4.54
C ALA A 183 -7.26 3.97 -4.35
N ALA A 184 -8.18 3.04 -4.06
CA ALA A 184 -7.85 1.62 -3.90
C ALA A 184 -7.40 0.98 -5.20
N GLN A 185 -8.11 1.29 -6.30
CA GLN A 185 -7.72 0.86 -7.63
C GLN A 185 -6.30 1.34 -7.95
N PHE A 186 -6.04 2.62 -7.75
CA PHE A 186 -4.74 3.22 -8.02
C PHE A 186 -3.62 2.57 -7.20
N SER A 187 -3.81 2.43 -5.89
CA SER A 187 -2.86 1.79 -4.97
C SER A 187 -2.57 0.34 -5.37
N THR A 188 -3.62 -0.43 -5.71
CA THR A 188 -3.47 -1.84 -6.13
C THR A 188 -2.62 -1.96 -7.40
N TYR A 189 -2.94 -1.20 -8.46
CA TYR A 189 -2.17 -1.26 -9.71
C TYR A 189 -0.72 -0.79 -9.54
N TYR A 190 -0.48 0.20 -8.66
CA TYR A 190 0.87 0.65 -8.31
C TYR A 190 1.70 -0.49 -7.72
N TYR A 191 1.21 -1.10 -6.63
CA TYR A 191 1.95 -2.14 -5.90
C TYR A 191 2.07 -3.44 -6.70
N VAL A 192 1.08 -3.80 -7.50
CA VAL A 192 1.16 -4.94 -8.43
C VAL A 192 2.20 -4.69 -9.52
N GLY A 193 2.13 -3.53 -10.18
CA GLY A 193 3.10 -3.17 -11.22
C GLY A 193 4.53 -3.12 -10.69
N PHE A 194 4.70 -2.57 -9.48
CA PHE A 194 5.99 -2.53 -8.80
C PHE A 194 6.49 -3.93 -8.44
N SER A 195 5.63 -4.81 -7.91
CA SER A 195 6.00 -6.21 -7.62
C SER A 195 6.44 -6.96 -8.86
N TYR A 196 5.75 -6.78 -9.99
CA TYR A 196 6.16 -7.39 -11.26
C TYR A 196 7.51 -6.86 -11.76
N MET A 197 7.77 -5.56 -11.59
CA MET A 197 9.06 -4.97 -11.94
C MET A 197 10.20 -5.57 -11.11
N MET A 198 10.01 -5.72 -9.80
CA MET A 198 11.00 -6.32 -8.89
C MET A 198 11.19 -7.83 -9.11
N MET A 199 10.19 -8.52 -9.69
CA MET A 199 10.32 -9.91 -10.15
C MET A 199 10.86 -10.04 -11.58
N HIS A 200 11.39 -8.96 -12.16
CA HIS A 200 11.94 -8.90 -13.53
C HIS A 200 10.91 -9.21 -14.64
N ARG A 201 9.62 -9.18 -14.33
CA ARG A 201 8.51 -9.35 -15.29
C ARG A 201 8.08 -8.00 -15.86
N TYR A 202 9.00 -7.32 -16.53
CA TYR A 202 8.80 -5.94 -17.03
C TYR A 202 7.61 -5.81 -17.98
N THR A 203 7.33 -6.82 -18.82
CA THR A 203 6.17 -6.80 -19.73
C THR A 203 4.84 -6.70 -18.99
N ASP A 204 4.71 -7.41 -17.88
CA ASP A 204 3.48 -7.41 -17.08
C ASP A 204 3.38 -6.15 -16.24
N ALA A 205 4.50 -5.67 -15.70
CA ALA A 205 4.58 -4.37 -15.02
C ALA A 205 4.12 -3.21 -15.93
N ILE A 206 4.64 -3.15 -17.17
CA ILE A 206 4.27 -2.12 -18.15
C ILE A 206 2.77 -2.18 -18.46
N ARG A 207 2.18 -3.37 -18.60
CA ARG A 207 0.72 -3.51 -18.83
C ARG A 207 -0.09 -2.96 -17.67
N MET A 208 0.30 -3.26 -16.43
CA MET A 208 -0.41 -2.79 -15.23
C MET A 208 -0.32 -1.26 -15.08
N PHE A 209 0.88 -0.68 -15.24
CA PHE A 209 1.06 0.77 -15.20
C PHE A 209 0.32 1.48 -16.34
N THR A 210 0.40 0.96 -17.56
CA THR A 210 -0.30 1.55 -18.72
C THR A 210 -1.81 1.56 -18.51
N HIS A 211 -2.38 0.46 -17.98
CA HIS A 211 -3.82 0.37 -17.72
C HIS A 211 -4.30 1.46 -16.74
N ILE A 212 -3.60 1.66 -15.62
CA ILE A 212 -4.00 2.68 -14.64
C ILE A 212 -3.70 4.11 -15.13
N LEU A 213 -2.59 4.34 -15.84
CA LEU A 213 -2.25 5.66 -16.39
C LEU A 213 -3.25 6.13 -17.45
N ILE A 214 -3.72 5.22 -18.33
CA ILE A 214 -4.79 5.52 -19.29
C ILE A 214 -6.10 5.82 -18.55
N TYR A 215 -6.43 5.06 -17.51
CA TYR A 215 -7.61 5.31 -16.69
C TYR A 215 -7.58 6.70 -16.07
N ILE A 216 -6.45 7.14 -15.51
CA ILE A 216 -6.28 8.49 -14.96
C ILE A 216 -6.42 9.53 -16.05
N SER A 217 -5.74 9.35 -17.19
CA SER A 217 -5.79 10.31 -18.31
C SER A 217 -7.21 10.56 -18.81
N ARG A 218 -8.08 9.54 -18.76
CA ARG A 218 -9.50 9.65 -19.15
C ARG A 218 -10.36 10.30 -18.05
N THR A 219 -9.96 10.16 -16.79
CA THR A 219 -10.72 10.63 -15.62
C THR A 219 -10.27 12.01 -15.12
N LYS A 220 -9.22 12.61 -15.70
CA LYS A 220 -8.67 13.95 -15.32
C LYS A 220 -9.69 15.10 -15.22
N ASN A 221 -10.89 14.95 -15.77
CA ASN A 221 -11.94 15.98 -15.76
C ASN A 221 -12.89 15.92 -14.54
N PHE A 222 -12.78 14.94 -13.64
CA PHE A 222 -13.64 14.84 -12.46
C PHE A 222 -12.92 15.24 -11.17
N GLN A 223 -13.26 16.46 -10.70
CA GLN A 223 -13.04 17.04 -9.36
C GLN A 223 -11.57 17.21 -8.88
N LYS A 224 -11.13 18.48 -8.87
CA LYS A 224 -9.94 18.95 -8.14
C LYS A 224 -10.19 18.86 -6.61
N ASN A 225 -10.02 17.68 -6.03
CA ASN A 225 -9.98 17.47 -4.58
C ASN A 225 -8.54 17.12 -4.14
N ALA A 226 -8.21 17.28 -2.85
CA ALA A 226 -6.87 16.98 -2.30
C ALA A 226 -6.36 15.54 -2.58
N GLN A 227 -7.27 14.59 -2.80
CA GLN A 227 -6.92 13.23 -3.24
C GLN A 227 -6.31 13.20 -4.65
N TYR A 228 -6.65 14.15 -5.52
CA TYR A 228 -6.12 14.26 -6.88
C TYR A 228 -4.63 14.63 -6.90
N ASP A 229 -4.16 15.48 -5.98
CA ASP A 229 -2.76 15.86 -5.90
C ASP A 229 -1.87 14.69 -5.45
N SER A 230 -2.37 13.86 -4.54
CA SER A 230 -1.75 12.59 -4.14
C SER A 230 -1.66 11.61 -5.33
N ILE A 231 -2.76 11.43 -6.05
CA ILE A 231 -2.83 10.56 -7.23
C ILE A 231 -1.91 11.09 -8.35
N ALA A 232 -1.83 12.40 -8.56
CA ALA A 232 -0.96 13.00 -9.56
C ALA A 232 0.52 12.75 -9.26
N LYS A 233 0.96 12.96 -8.01
CA LYS A 233 2.34 12.64 -7.60
C LYS A 233 2.67 11.17 -7.81
N LYS A 234 1.76 10.29 -7.42
CA LYS A 234 1.94 8.86 -7.62
C LYS A 234 1.89 8.45 -9.11
N SER A 235 1.09 9.12 -9.93
CA SER A 235 1.09 8.93 -11.38
C SER A 235 2.44 9.30 -11.98
N ASP A 236 3.10 10.33 -11.46
CA ASP A 236 4.41 10.76 -11.91
C ASP A 236 5.49 9.74 -11.54
N GLN A 237 5.41 9.18 -10.32
CA GLN A 237 6.22 8.02 -9.93
C GLN A 237 6.00 6.82 -10.87
N MET A 238 4.75 6.53 -11.25
CA MET A 238 4.48 5.45 -12.22
C MET A 238 5.09 5.72 -13.59
N TYR A 239 5.07 6.96 -14.09
CA TYR A 239 5.73 7.29 -15.35
C TYR A 239 7.25 7.08 -15.27
N ALA A 240 7.89 7.43 -14.16
CA ALA A 240 9.30 7.12 -13.92
C ALA A 240 9.58 5.60 -13.93
N LEU A 241 8.74 4.79 -13.27
CA LEU A 241 8.87 3.32 -13.28
C LEU A 241 8.67 2.72 -14.67
N VAL A 242 7.72 3.26 -15.45
CA VAL A 242 7.52 2.85 -16.86
C VAL A 242 8.75 3.21 -17.69
N ALA A 243 9.36 4.39 -17.47
CA ALA A 243 10.60 4.79 -18.14
C ALA A 243 11.71 3.75 -17.92
N ILE A 244 11.90 3.33 -16.67
CA ILE A 244 12.88 2.30 -16.28
C ILE A 244 12.54 0.96 -16.97
N CYS A 245 11.29 0.50 -16.86
CA CYS A 245 10.87 -0.78 -17.44
C CYS A 245 11.06 -0.83 -18.96
N VAL A 246 10.78 0.28 -19.66
CA VAL A 246 10.91 0.35 -21.13
C VAL A 246 12.35 0.52 -21.57
N ALA A 247 13.18 1.20 -20.78
CA ALA A 247 14.62 1.27 -21.03
C ALA A 247 15.28 -0.12 -20.90
N LEU A 248 14.87 -0.92 -19.91
CA LEU A 248 15.36 -2.28 -19.70
C LEU A 248 14.78 -3.30 -20.69
N ASN A 249 13.51 -3.14 -21.06
CA ASN A 249 12.82 -4.00 -22.02
C ASN A 249 12.05 -3.17 -23.05
N PRO A 250 12.65 -2.88 -24.23
CA PRO A 250 12.03 -2.07 -25.27
C PRO A 250 10.67 -2.63 -25.72
N THR A 251 9.61 -2.06 -25.16
CA THR A 251 8.22 -2.45 -25.44
C THR A 251 7.48 -1.25 -26.00
N ARG A 252 6.69 -1.46 -27.06
CA ARG A 252 5.85 -0.39 -27.61
C ARG A 252 4.77 0.00 -26.60
N LEU A 253 4.81 1.26 -26.18
CA LEU A 253 3.79 1.85 -25.31
C LEU A 253 2.58 2.35 -26.12
N ASP A 254 1.46 2.54 -25.43
CA ASP A 254 0.30 3.28 -25.96
C ASP A 254 0.68 4.74 -26.23
N ASP A 255 0.16 5.33 -27.32
CA ASP A 255 0.53 6.68 -27.76
C ASP A 255 0.25 7.74 -26.67
N THR A 256 -0.80 7.55 -25.86
CA THR A 256 -1.16 8.45 -24.75
C THR A 256 -0.08 8.45 -23.68
N VAL A 257 0.34 7.25 -23.26
CA VAL A 257 1.35 7.06 -22.21
C VAL A 257 2.73 7.44 -22.73
N HIS A 258 3.03 7.09 -23.98
CA HIS A 258 4.30 7.44 -24.62
C HIS A 258 4.48 8.96 -24.77
N SER A 259 3.41 9.68 -25.17
CA SER A 259 3.45 11.15 -25.26
C SER A 259 3.69 11.78 -23.89
N ALA A 260 2.95 11.35 -22.86
CA ALA A 260 3.10 11.87 -21.50
C ALA A 260 4.49 11.54 -20.90
N LEU A 261 5.02 10.35 -21.18
CA LEU A 261 6.36 9.93 -20.76
C LEU A 261 7.43 10.83 -21.40
N ARG A 262 7.31 11.10 -22.70
CA ARG A 262 8.27 11.93 -23.43
C ARG A 262 8.25 13.39 -22.98
N GLU A 263 7.07 13.90 -22.62
CA GLU A 263 6.91 15.27 -22.09
C GLU A 263 7.59 15.44 -20.73
N LYS A 264 7.48 14.45 -19.83
CA LYS A 264 8.01 14.54 -18.46
C LYS A 264 9.46 14.09 -18.32
N TYR A 265 9.80 12.96 -18.94
CA TYR A 265 11.04 12.24 -18.73
C TYR A 265 11.83 12.02 -20.03
N GLY A 266 11.49 12.71 -21.13
CA GLY A 266 12.06 12.46 -22.45
C GLY A 266 13.59 12.54 -22.54
N GLU A 267 14.22 13.50 -21.85
CA GLU A 267 15.67 13.63 -21.83
C GLU A 267 16.35 12.50 -21.04
N GLN A 268 15.85 12.21 -19.84
CA GLN A 268 16.35 11.13 -18.99
C GLN A 268 16.13 9.77 -19.65
N PHE A 269 14.97 9.56 -20.28
CA PHE A 269 14.63 8.37 -21.03
C PHE A 269 15.53 8.13 -22.25
N ALA A 270 15.83 9.19 -23.03
CA ALA A 270 16.75 9.08 -24.15
C ALA A 270 18.17 8.70 -23.69
N ARG A 271 18.65 9.29 -22.57
CA ARG A 271 19.94 8.94 -21.96
C ARG A 271 19.97 7.50 -21.43
N MET A 272 18.87 7.02 -20.85
CA MET A 272 18.74 5.61 -20.43
C MET A 272 18.75 4.64 -21.62
N GLN A 273 18.13 5.00 -22.74
CA GLN A 273 18.11 4.17 -23.96
C GLN A 273 19.46 4.12 -24.68
N LEU A 274 20.23 5.22 -24.65
CA LEU A 274 21.58 5.26 -25.22
C LEU A 274 22.56 4.36 -24.47
N GLY A 275 22.31 4.11 -23.18
CA GLY A 275 23.15 3.31 -22.31
C GLY A 275 24.49 4.00 -21.97
N GLY A 276 25.19 3.46 -20.97
CA GLY A 276 26.52 3.94 -20.55
C GLY A 276 26.64 4.18 -19.05
N PRO A 277 27.86 4.48 -18.54
CA PRO A 277 28.08 4.71 -17.11
C PRO A 277 27.32 5.92 -16.56
N GLU A 278 26.99 6.91 -17.41
CA GLU A 278 26.18 8.07 -17.04
C GLU A 278 24.68 7.78 -16.90
N SER A 279 24.22 6.61 -17.36
CA SER A 279 22.82 6.19 -17.23
C SER A 279 22.51 5.61 -15.85
N LEU A 280 23.50 5.01 -15.17
CA LEU A 280 23.34 4.37 -13.86
C LEU A 280 22.83 5.34 -12.77
N PRO A 281 23.39 6.56 -12.63
CA PRO A 281 22.86 7.56 -11.69
C PRO A 281 21.41 7.98 -12.01
N ILE A 282 21.01 7.96 -13.28
CA ILE A 282 19.65 8.32 -13.71
C ILE A 282 18.67 7.21 -13.32
N PHE A 283 19.05 5.94 -13.48
CA PHE A 283 18.26 4.81 -12.99
C PHE A 283 18.10 4.87 -11.47
N GLU A 284 19.18 5.17 -10.74
CA GLU A 284 19.15 5.29 -9.28
C GLU A 284 18.25 6.44 -8.82
N ASP A 285 18.36 7.63 -9.40
CA ASP A 285 17.54 8.78 -9.02
C ASP A 285 16.05 8.55 -9.33
N LEU A 286 15.74 8.01 -10.52
CA LEU A 286 14.37 7.66 -10.88
C LEU A 286 13.80 6.55 -9.97
N PHE A 287 14.61 5.56 -9.61
CA PHE A 287 14.18 4.51 -8.69
C PHE A 287 13.95 5.07 -7.28
N ARG A 288 14.86 5.87 -6.73
CA ARG A 288 14.71 6.54 -5.42
C ARG A 288 13.46 7.43 -5.37
N GLN A 289 13.13 8.10 -6.47
CA GLN A 289 11.94 8.95 -6.55
C GLN A 289 10.63 8.15 -6.67
N ALA A 290 10.68 6.98 -7.31
CA ALA A 290 9.49 6.25 -7.71
C ALA A 290 9.20 4.97 -6.90
N CYS A 291 10.17 4.47 -6.14
CA CYS A 291 10.00 3.32 -5.27
C CYS A 291 9.02 3.62 -4.13
N PRO A 292 8.27 2.62 -3.64
CA PRO A 292 7.59 2.74 -2.37
C PRO A 292 8.63 2.95 -1.26
N ARG A 293 8.24 3.64 -0.19
CA ARG A 293 9.10 3.77 1.00
C ARG A 293 9.22 2.42 1.69
N PHE A 294 10.21 1.64 1.29
CA PHE A 294 10.49 0.32 1.86
C PHE A 294 10.68 0.41 3.37
N ILE A 295 10.29 -0.66 4.05
CA ILE A 295 10.32 -0.79 5.50
C ILE A 295 11.19 -1.98 5.85
N SER A 296 12.11 -1.79 6.80
CA SER A 296 12.81 -2.93 7.38
C SER A 296 11.84 -3.74 8.26
N PRO A 297 11.74 -5.08 8.07
CA PRO A 297 10.88 -5.93 8.89
C PRO A 297 11.31 -5.95 10.35
N THR A 298 12.58 -5.66 10.62
CA THR A 298 13.14 -5.70 11.96
C THR A 298 13.21 -4.32 12.59
N PRO A 299 12.95 -4.24 13.91
CA PRO A 299 13.29 -3.06 14.69
C PRO A 299 14.73 -2.58 14.39
N PRO A 300 14.98 -1.34 13.93
CA PRO A 300 16.34 -0.83 13.78
C PRO A 300 17.06 -0.92 15.13
N ASP A 301 18.32 -1.35 15.06
CA ASP A 301 19.20 -1.41 16.21
C ASP A 301 19.65 0.01 16.55
N PHE A 302 19.32 0.46 17.76
CA PHE A 302 19.68 1.79 18.24
C PHE A 302 21.10 1.85 18.83
N GLU A 303 21.73 0.70 19.09
CA GLU A 303 23.09 0.60 19.63
C GLU A 303 24.15 0.55 18.53
N ASN A 304 23.82 0.00 17.35
CA ASN A 304 24.70 -0.03 16.18
C ASN A 304 24.03 0.55 14.92
N PRO A 305 24.08 1.89 14.71
CA PRO A 305 23.52 2.53 13.52
C PRO A 305 24.08 2.02 12.18
N SER A 306 25.28 1.42 12.19
CA SER A 306 25.95 0.84 11.01
C SER A 306 25.36 -0.48 10.53
N VAL A 307 24.56 -1.16 11.35
CA VAL A 307 23.88 -2.42 11.00
C VAL A 307 22.51 -2.16 10.36
N ASN A 308 21.98 -0.95 10.49
CA ASN A 308 20.72 -0.52 9.88
C ASN A 308 20.92 -0.23 8.39
N VAL A 309 20.90 -1.28 7.55
CA VAL A 309 20.89 -1.13 6.10
C VAL A 309 19.65 -0.34 5.69
N ASP A 310 19.82 0.71 4.89
CA ASP A 310 18.68 1.44 4.33
C ASP A 310 17.90 0.48 3.40
N PRO A 311 16.61 0.20 3.67
CA PRO A 311 15.80 -0.67 2.80
C PRO A 311 15.80 -0.21 1.35
N ILE A 312 16.00 1.09 1.10
CA ILE A 312 16.13 1.63 -0.25
C ILE A 312 17.48 1.26 -0.87
N GLU A 313 18.58 1.31 -0.11
CA GLU A 313 19.92 0.91 -0.60
C GLU A 313 20.08 -0.60 -0.79
N HIS A 314 19.33 -1.42 -0.05
CA HIS A 314 19.29 -2.86 -0.29
C HIS A 314 18.60 -3.23 -1.62
N HIS A 315 17.68 -2.37 -2.09
CA HIS A 315 16.89 -2.61 -3.30
C HIS A 315 17.36 -1.84 -4.54
N LEU A 316 18.30 -0.90 -4.37
CA LEU A 316 19.04 -0.21 -5.44
C LEU A 316 20.15 -1.09 -6.00
#